data_AF-A0A3L7X775-F1
#
_entry.id   AF-A0A3L7X775-F1
#
_cell.length_a   1.000
_cell.length_b   1.000
_cell.length_c   1.000
_cell.angle_alpha   90.00
_cell.angle_beta   90.00
_cell.angle_gamma   90.00
#
_symmetry.space_group_name_H-M   'P 1'
#
loop_
_entity.id
_entity.type
_entity.pdbx_description
1 polymer ?
#
loop_
_entity_poly.entity_id
_entity_poly.type
_entity_poly.pdbx_seq_one_letter_code
_entity_poly.pdbx_strand_id
1 'polypeptide(L)' 'MKVEFTADEIHTMLEAVIEEVAALKLDKADRAAVRRWLADDMTPGSLAVTRLTEKLNDELQVSHARTEVSSIKKPDWL' A
#
# COMPACT_ATOMS: atom_id res chain seq x y z
N MET A 1 -16.11 -12.84 2.05
CA MET A 1 -15.88 -11.50 2.66
C MET A 1 -14.97 -10.77 1.70
N LYS A 2 -15.37 -9.60 1.17
CA LYS A 2 -14.52 -8.83 0.25
C LYS A 2 -13.52 -8.07 1.11
N VAL A 3 -12.24 -8.43 1.05
CA VAL A 3 -11.20 -7.72 1.79
C VAL A 3 -10.76 -6.57 0.89
N GLU A 4 -11.04 -5.34 1.31
CA GLU A 4 -10.67 -4.12 0.59
C GLU A 4 -10.16 -3.10 1.58
N PHE A 5 -9.08 -2.44 1.23
CA PHE A 5 -8.58 -1.28 1.96
C PHE A 5 -9.35 -0.03 1.56
N THR A 6 -9.60 0.80 2.56
CA THR A 6 -10.09 2.18 2.39
C THR A 6 -8.95 3.12 1.97
N ALA A 7 -9.30 4.27 1.41
CA ALA A 7 -8.31 5.29 1.04
C ALA A 7 -7.51 5.80 2.25
N ASP A 8 -8.15 5.87 3.43
CA ASP A 8 -7.51 6.30 4.67
C ASP A 8 -6.48 5.27 5.16
N GLU A 9 -6.82 3.97 5.14
CA GLU A 9 -5.87 2.91 5.50
C GLU A 9 -4.66 2.89 4.58
N ILE A 10 -4.87 3.06 3.27
CA ILE A 10 -3.79 3.13 2.29
C ILE A 10 -2.92 4.37 2.52
N HIS A 11 -3.52 5.50 2.87
CA HIS A 11 -2.78 6.70 3.23
C HIS A 11 -1.90 6.46 4.47
N THR A 12 -2.44 5.87 5.54
CA THR A 12 -1.66 5.53 6.74
C THR A 12 -0.51 4.56 6.43
N MET A 13 -0.74 3.56 5.57
CA MET A 13 0.33 2.66 5.13
C MET A 13 1.40 3.42 4.34
N LEU A 14 1.01 4.35 3.48
CA LEU A 14 1.93 5.19 2.73
C LEU A 14 2.75 6.09 3.66
N GLU A 15 2.13 6.72 4.67
CA GLU A 15 2.83 7.54 5.67
C GLU A 15 3.94 6.75 6.36
N ALA A 16 3.65 5.51 6.79
CA ALA A 16 4.63 4.64 7.43
C ALA A 16 5.82 4.33 6.51
N VAL A 17 5.57 4.06 5.23
CA VAL A 17 6.64 3.83 4.25
C VAL A 17 7.49 5.10 4.04
N ILE A 18 6.84 6.26 3.94
CA ILE A 18 7.54 7.52 3.72
C ILE A 18 8.36 7.93 4.96
N GLU A 19 7.91 7.61 6.17
CA GLU A 19 8.68 7.85 7.38
C GLU A 19 10.00 7.06 7.38
N GLU A 20 9.95 5.78 7.00
CA GLU A 20 11.15 4.94 6.84
C GLU A 20 12.09 5.48 5.74
N VAL A 21 11.54 5.93 4.61
CA VAL A 21 12.33 6.57 3.55
C VAL A 21 12.98 7.86 4.05
N ALA A 22 12.24 8.68 4.80
CA ALA A 22 12.73 9.93 5.37
C ALA A 22 13.80 9.73 6.47
N ALA A 23 13.85 8.55 7.09
CA ALA A 23 14.86 8.15 8.06
C ALA A 23 16.22 7.80 7.41
N LEU A 24 16.26 7.56 6.10
CA LEU A 24 17.50 7.33 5.35
C LEU A 24 18.38 8.60 5.32
N LYS A 25 19.63 8.43 4.88
CA LYS A 25 20.57 9.56 4.65
C LYS A 25 20.17 10.37 3.41
N LEU A 26 19.09 11.13 3.55
CA LEU A 26 18.64 12.15 2.60
C LEU A 26 19.15 13.53 3.04
N ASP A 27 19.40 14.40 2.07
CA ASP A 27 19.51 15.84 2.29
C ASP A 27 18.23 16.34 2.99
N LYS A 28 18.39 17.38 3.81
CA LYS A 28 17.27 18.15 4.38
C LYS A 28 16.32 18.64 3.29
N ALA A 29 16.83 19.05 2.12
CA ALA A 29 16.00 19.49 1.00
C ALA A 29 15.13 18.35 0.45
N ASP A 30 15.73 17.19 0.19
CA ASP A 30 15.01 16.01 -0.31
C ASP A 30 13.97 15.52 0.70
N ARG A 31 14.33 15.47 1.98
CA ARG A 31 13.40 15.08 3.05
C ARG A 31 12.20 16.01 3.14
N ALA A 32 12.42 17.32 3.00
CA ALA A 32 11.35 18.30 2.99
C ALA A 32 10.47 18.15 1.74
N ALA A 33 11.07 17.88 0.58
CA ALA A 33 10.34 17.65 -0.65
C ALA A 33 9.43 16.42 -0.56
N VAL A 34 9.92 15.31 -0.03
CA VAL A 34 9.12 14.07 0.17
C VAL A 34 7.96 14.30 1.12
N ARG A 35 8.19 14.99 2.26
CA ARG A 35 7.11 15.30 3.21
C ARG A 35 6.07 16.26 2.63
N ARG A 36 6.51 17.23 1.83
CA ARG A 36 5.60 18.16 1.16
C ARG A 36 4.75 17.45 0.13
N TRP A 37 5.35 16.58 -0.68
CA TRP A 37 4.63 15.76 -1.64
C TRP A 37 3.57 14.88 -0.97
N LEU A 38 3.91 14.26 0.18
CA LEU A 38 2.95 13.49 0.97
C LEU A 38 1.77 14.34 1.43
N ALA A 39 2.04 15.56 1.92
CA ALA A 39 1.01 16.46 2.45
C ALA A 39 0.14 17.14 1.38
N ASP A 40 0.71 17.44 0.20
CA ASP A 40 0.04 18.24 -0.83
C ASP A 40 -0.66 17.35 -1.88
N ASP A 41 0.03 16.32 -2.37
CA ASP A 41 -0.43 15.52 -3.53
C ASP A 41 -1.05 14.19 -3.13
N MET A 42 -0.63 13.62 -1.99
CA MET A 42 -1.04 12.29 -1.53
C MET A 42 -2.10 12.34 -0.43
N THR A 43 -2.94 13.37 -0.40
CA THR A 43 -4.02 13.47 0.58
C THR A 43 -5.13 12.44 0.37
N PRO A 44 -5.84 11.99 1.43
CA PRO A 44 -7.02 11.15 1.29
C PRO A 44 -8.07 11.80 0.38
N GLY A 45 -8.49 11.07 -0.65
CA GLY A 45 -9.43 11.57 -1.67
C GLY A 45 -8.76 12.28 -2.86
N SER A 46 -7.43 12.45 -2.86
CA SER A 46 -6.72 12.86 -4.07
C SER A 46 -6.78 11.76 -5.13
N LEU A 47 -6.74 12.15 -6.41
CA LEU A 47 -6.75 11.20 -7.53
C LEU A 47 -5.56 10.22 -7.45
N ALA A 48 -4.43 10.66 -6.87
CA ALA A 48 -3.25 9.82 -6.69
C ALA A 48 -3.52 8.70 -5.68
N VAL A 49 -4.11 9.03 -4.52
CA VAL A 49 -4.46 8.04 -3.50
C VAL A 49 -5.57 7.10 -4.01
N THR A 50 -6.59 7.62 -4.70
CA THR A 50 -7.65 6.78 -5.28
C THR A 50 -7.07 5.71 -6.22
N ARG A 51 -6.19 6.10 -7.14
CA ARG A 51 -5.54 5.16 -8.05
C ARG A 51 -4.63 4.16 -7.32
N LEU A 52 -3.95 4.61 -6.28
CA LEU A 52 -3.12 3.73 -5.45
C LEU A 52 -3.99 2.69 -4.72
N THR A 53 -5.12 3.12 -4.16
CA THR A 53 -6.10 2.26 -3.49
C THR A 53 -6.69 1.23 -4.45
N GLU A 54 -7.13 1.64 -5.64
CA GLU A 54 -7.63 0.72 -6.68
C GLU A 54 -6.59 -0.35 -7.01
N LYS A 55 -5.36 0.07 -7.31
CA LYS A 55 -4.27 -0.85 -7.64
C LYS A 55 -3.96 -1.83 -6.50
N LEU A 56 -3.86 -1.35 -5.26
CA LEU A 56 -3.52 -2.20 -4.12
C LEU A 56 -4.65 -3.19 -3.79
N ASN A 57 -5.90 -2.79 -3.98
CA ASN A 57 -7.04 -3.71 -3.83
C ASN A 57 -7.07 -4.76 -4.95
N ASP A 58 -6.72 -4.40 -6.19
CA ASP A 58 -6.56 -5.38 -7.28
C ASP A 58 -5.46 -6.41 -6.96
N GLU A 59 -4.31 -5.95 -6.47
CA GLU A 59 -3.20 -6.83 -6.07
C GLU A 59 -3.57 -7.72 -4.88
N LEU A 60 -4.30 -7.17 -3.89
CA LEU A 60 -4.81 -7.92 -2.76
C LEU A 60 -5.75 -9.04 -3.23
N GLN A 61 -6.66 -8.74 -4.15
CA GLN A 61 -7.60 -9.71 -4.69
C GLN A 61 -6.87 -10.83 -5.44
N VAL A 62 -5.83 -10.50 -6.23
CA VAL A 62 -4.98 -11.49 -6.91
C VAL A 62 -4.25 -12.37 -5.90
N SER A 63 -3.68 -11.79 -4.83
CA SER A 63 -3.00 -12.52 -3.76
C SER A 63 -3.95 -13.47 -3.01
N HIS A 64 -5.16 -13.00 -2.71
CA HIS A 64 -6.21 -13.79 -2.07
C HIS A 64 -6.60 -15.00 -2.94
N ALA A 65 -6.87 -14.77 -4.23
CA ALA A 65 -7.22 -15.83 -5.17
C ALA A 65 -6.11 -16.90 -5.29
N ARG A 66 -4.84 -16.48 -5.29
CA ARG A 66 -3.69 -17.42 -5.30
C ARG A 66 -3.61 -18.24 -4.01
N THR A 67 -3.88 -17.63 -2.87
CA THR A 67 -3.87 -18.32 -1.57
C THR A 67 -5.01 -19.34 -1.49
N GLU A 68 -6.21 -19.00 -1.97
CA GLU A 68 -7.33 -19.94 -2.05
C GLU A 68 -6.98 -21.16 -2.91
N VAL A 69 -6.36 -20.96 -4.07
CA VAL A 69 -5.90 -22.07 -4.94
C VAL A 69 -4.80 -22.91 -4.26
N SER A 70 -3.88 -22.29 -3.52
CA SER A 70 -2.82 -22.98 -2.76
C SER A 70 -3.33 -23.79 -1.58
N SER A 71 -4.47 -23.43 -0.98
CA SER A 71 -5.07 -24.16 0.15
C SER A 71 -5.61 -25.53 -0.27
N ILE A 72 -5.86 -25.72 -1.57
CA ILE A 72 -6.12 -27.01 -2.20
C ILE A 72 -4.77 -27.72 -2.47
N LYS A 73 -3.94 -27.88 -1.43
CA LYS A 73 -2.81 -28.81 -1.48
C LYS A 73 -3.34 -30.19 -1.10
N LYS A 74 -3.11 -31.15 -1.99
CA LYS A 74 -3.47 -32.57 -1.84
C LYS A 74 -3.05 -33.07 -0.45
N PRO A 75 -3.85 -33.93 0.21
CA PRO A 75 -3.47 -34.49 1.49
C PRO A 75 -2.13 -35.23 1.34
N ASP A 76 -1.17 -34.86 2.19
CA ASP A 76 0.16 -35.47 2.27
C ASP A 76 0.04 -36.88 2.87
N TRP A 77 -0.48 -37.84 2.10
CA TRP A 77 -0.25 -39.25 2.36
C TRP A 77 0.92 -39.71 1.49
N LEU A 78 2.12 -39.52 2.04
CA LEU A 78 3.34 -40.28 1.71
C LEU A 78 3.90 -40.85 3.01
#